data_AF-A0A918GNV0-F1
#
_entry.id   AF-A0A918GNV0-F1
#
_cell.length_a   1.000
_cell.length_b   1.000
_cell.length_c   1.000
_cell.angle_alpha   90.00
_cell.angle_beta   90.00
_cell.angle_gamma   90.00
#
_symmetry.space_group_name_H-M   'P 1'
#
loop_
_entity.id
_entity.type
_entity.pdbx_description
1 polymer ?
#
loop_
_entity_poly.entity_id
_entity_poly.type
_entity_poly.pdbx_seq_one_letter_code
_entity_poly.pdbx_strand_id
1 'polypeptide(L)'
;MEAVPLSVPTRQTRRGCATAVVALLGVGVGAVVGLVVGLIAGSTAGLTTGLVTAAVLVAVFLLVSWAAGRRRLTLEGTTVVARTIGSKSVDLRHADRIELLVSDVRGMRTVSVLVAQGRRTINITLAVYAGTGGRELGILALRRLADAMAASEHSAGLVFSQLLVAQLRAEAKGEAAPERPLYQLAAAAPQGKLAQRLSGDAVTRFVASLD
;
A
#
# COMPACT_ATOMS: atom_id res chain seq x y z
N MET A 1 -18.52 -18.44 -0.80
CA MET A 1 -17.78 -17.57 0.15
C MET A 1 -17.74 -16.18 -0.46
N GLU A 2 -18.15 -15.16 0.29
CA GLU A 2 -18.28 -13.78 -0.21
C GLU A 2 -16.91 -13.08 -0.17
N ALA A 3 -16.46 -12.57 -1.32
CA ALA A 3 -15.17 -11.90 -1.45
C ALA A 3 -15.30 -10.43 -1.01
N VAL A 4 -14.57 -10.03 0.03
CA VAL A 4 -14.60 -8.66 0.55
C VAL A 4 -13.43 -7.85 -0.03
N PRO A 5 -13.67 -6.69 -0.66
CA PRO A 5 -12.58 -5.88 -1.20
C PRO A 5 -11.73 -5.26 -0.08
N LEU A 6 -10.43 -5.54 -0.10
CA LEU A 6 -9.40 -4.96 0.78
C LEU A 6 -8.78 -3.72 0.12
N SER A 7 -9.62 -2.77 -0.25
CA SER A 7 -9.17 -1.48 -0.78
C SER A 7 -9.56 -0.38 0.19
N VAL A 8 -8.57 0.31 0.76
CA VAL A 8 -8.82 1.61 1.37
C VAL A 8 -9.43 2.50 0.28
N PRO A 9 -10.58 3.15 0.51
CA PRO A 9 -11.20 4.01 -0.49
C PRO A 9 -10.29 5.21 -0.77
N THR A 10 -9.35 5.06 -1.70
CA THR A 10 -8.47 6.16 -2.08
C THR A 10 -9.28 7.18 -2.87
N ARG A 11 -9.38 8.42 -2.39
CA ARG A 11 -9.65 9.54 -3.29
C ARG A 11 -8.46 9.61 -4.23
N GLN A 12 -8.67 9.16 -5.45
CA GLN A 12 -7.75 9.14 -6.58
C GLN A 12 -7.41 10.59 -7.00
N THR A 13 -6.80 11.39 -6.12
CA THR A 13 -6.61 12.83 -6.39
C THR A 13 -5.17 13.32 -6.33
N ARG A 14 -4.17 12.47 -6.04
CA ARG A 14 -2.75 12.89 -6.15
C ARG A 14 -1.78 11.89 -6.78
N ARG A 15 -2.25 10.76 -7.31
CA ARG A 15 -1.42 9.96 -8.21
C ARG A 15 -1.17 10.68 -9.53
N GLY A 16 -2.13 11.49 -10.01
CA GLY A 16 -1.99 12.34 -11.19
C GLY A 16 -0.76 13.25 -11.18
N CYS A 17 -0.42 13.87 -10.04
CA CYS A 17 0.76 14.74 -9.95
C CYS A 17 2.08 13.98 -9.84
N ALA A 18 2.11 12.85 -9.11
CA ALA A 18 3.31 12.02 -9.07
C ALA A 18 3.56 11.34 -10.43
N THR A 19 2.49 10.90 -11.11
CA THR A 19 2.56 10.40 -12.49
C THR A 19 2.92 11.51 -13.46
N ALA A 20 2.42 12.74 -13.28
CA ALA A 20 2.81 13.87 -14.13
C ALA A 20 4.26 14.30 -13.91
N VAL A 21 4.77 14.32 -12.67
CA VAL A 21 6.17 14.67 -12.37
C VAL A 21 7.13 13.59 -12.88
N VAL A 22 6.79 12.31 -12.72
CA VAL A 22 7.60 11.21 -13.25
C VAL A 22 7.49 11.12 -14.78
N ALA A 23 6.33 11.42 -15.36
CA ALA A 23 6.17 11.53 -16.81
C ALA A 23 6.94 12.75 -17.36
N LEU A 24 6.93 13.89 -16.68
CA LEU A 24 7.72 15.07 -17.04
C LEU A 24 9.23 14.80 -16.92
N LEU A 25 9.67 14.05 -15.89
CA LEU A 25 11.05 13.58 -15.77
C LEU A 25 11.42 12.57 -16.86
N GLY A 26 10.54 11.62 -17.16
CA GLY A 26 10.75 10.63 -18.22
C GLY A 26 10.78 11.26 -19.61
N VAL A 27 9.88 12.20 -19.89
CA VAL A 27 9.86 13.01 -21.13
C VAL A 27 11.08 13.91 -21.17
N GLY A 28 11.49 14.52 -20.05
CA GLY A 28 12.69 15.34 -19.97
C GLY A 28 13.96 14.55 -20.27
N VAL A 29 14.13 13.37 -19.66
CA VAL A 29 15.27 12.48 -19.92
C VAL A 29 15.22 11.93 -21.34
N GLY A 30 14.04 11.51 -21.82
CA GLY A 30 13.84 11.05 -23.20
C GLY A 30 14.15 12.15 -24.23
N ALA A 31 13.77 13.39 -23.96
CA ALA A 31 14.06 14.54 -24.80
C ALA A 31 15.55 14.89 -24.80
N VAL A 32 16.21 14.88 -23.63
CA VAL A 32 17.65 15.15 -23.53
C VAL A 32 18.46 14.05 -24.24
N VAL A 33 18.13 12.77 -24.03
CA VAL A 33 18.80 11.66 -24.70
C VAL A 33 18.51 11.65 -26.20
N GLY A 34 17.26 11.89 -26.62
CA GLY A 34 16.89 12.02 -28.02
C GLY A 34 17.55 13.21 -28.71
N LEU A 35 17.74 14.33 -28.02
CA LEU A 35 18.42 15.51 -28.52
C LEU A 35 19.94 15.30 -28.64
N VAL A 36 20.57 14.64 -27.67
CA VAL A 36 22.00 14.28 -27.71
C VAL A 36 22.27 13.27 -28.83
N VAL A 37 21.44 12.23 -28.97
CA VAL A 37 21.57 11.25 -30.06
C VAL A 37 21.27 11.89 -31.42
N GLY A 38 20.28 12.78 -31.49
CA GLY A 38 19.93 13.49 -32.72
C GLY A 38 20.94 14.53 -33.19
N LEU A 39 21.69 15.14 -32.27
CA LEU A 39 22.82 16.00 -32.59
C LEU A 39 24.01 15.23 -33.15
N ILE A 40 24.20 13.97 -32.75
CA ILE A 40 25.32 13.13 -33.19
C ILE A 40 25.00 12.39 -34.50
N ALA A 41 23.73 12.08 -34.78
CA ALA A 41 23.32 11.22 -35.91
C ALA A 41 22.83 11.97 -37.17
N GLY A 42 22.72 13.31 -37.15
CA GLY A 42 22.18 14.10 -38.26
C GLY A 42 20.67 14.35 -38.15
N SER A 43 20.24 15.54 -38.60
CA SER A 43 18.95 16.18 -38.30
C SER A 43 17.69 15.36 -38.60
N THR A 44 17.73 14.49 -39.61
CA THR A 44 16.59 13.65 -40.02
C THR A 44 16.52 12.32 -39.25
N ALA A 45 17.66 11.74 -38.89
CA ALA A 45 17.74 10.53 -38.07
C ALA A 45 17.44 10.82 -36.59
N GLY A 46 17.82 12.00 -36.11
CA GLY A 46 17.55 12.45 -34.74
C GLY A 46 16.08 12.65 -34.40
N LEU A 47 15.31 13.23 -35.33
CA LEU A 47 13.88 13.47 -35.13
C LEU A 47 13.08 12.17 -35.07
N THR A 48 13.39 11.21 -35.95
CA THR A 48 12.69 9.92 -35.99
C THR A 48 13.04 9.06 -34.76
N THR A 49 14.31 8.99 -34.38
CA THR A 49 14.75 8.25 -33.17
C THR A 49 14.22 8.87 -31.87
N GLY A 50 14.18 10.21 -31.78
CA GLY A 50 13.60 10.92 -30.64
C GLY A 50 12.09 10.71 -30.51
N LEU A 51 11.35 10.71 -31.62
CA LEU A 51 9.91 10.47 -31.62
C LEU A 51 9.59 9.01 -31.26
N VAL A 52 10.38 8.05 -31.74
CA VAL A 52 10.23 6.63 -31.38
C VAL A 52 10.52 6.40 -29.89
N THR A 53 11.58 6.98 -29.34
CA THR A 53 11.89 6.85 -27.91
C THR A 53 10.84 7.51 -27.02
N ALA A 54 10.34 8.69 -27.39
CA ALA A 54 9.23 9.34 -26.69
C ALA A 54 7.95 8.49 -26.72
N ALA A 55 7.60 7.93 -27.88
CA ALA A 55 6.44 7.06 -28.04
C ALA A 55 6.56 5.77 -27.19
N VAL A 56 7.74 5.14 -27.16
CA VAL A 56 7.99 3.94 -26.34
C VAL A 56 7.86 4.27 -24.85
N LEU A 57 8.41 5.40 -24.40
CA LEU A 57 8.28 5.81 -22.99
C LEU A 57 6.82 6.07 -22.60
N VAL A 58 6.06 6.78 -23.44
CA VAL A 58 4.63 7.02 -23.21
C VAL A 58 3.85 5.70 -23.19
N ALA A 59 4.14 4.77 -24.11
CA ALA A 59 3.49 3.47 -24.17
C ALA A 59 3.77 2.61 -22.92
N VAL A 60 5.04 2.50 -22.51
CA VAL A 60 5.43 1.78 -21.28
C VAL A 60 4.77 2.41 -20.06
N PHE A 61 4.69 3.74 -20.01
CA PHE A 61 4.10 4.46 -18.89
C PHE A 61 2.58 4.25 -18.79
N LEU A 62 1.87 4.31 -19.93
CA LEU A 62 0.44 3.99 -20.01
C LEU A 62 0.18 2.55 -19.58
N LEU A 63 1.01 1.60 -20.03
CA LEU A 63 0.90 0.19 -19.67
C LEU A 63 1.08 -0.01 -18.16
N VAL A 64 2.09 0.62 -17.55
CA VAL A 64 2.34 0.54 -16.10
C VAL A 64 1.20 1.19 -15.31
N SER A 65 0.71 2.35 -15.76
CA SER A 65 -0.40 3.05 -15.10
C SER A 65 -1.70 2.24 -15.15
N TRP A 66 -1.99 1.63 -16.30
CA TRP A 66 -3.14 0.75 -16.49
C TRP A 66 -3.03 -0.53 -15.65
N ALA A 67 -1.86 -1.16 -15.63
CA ALA A 67 -1.57 -2.33 -14.80
C ALA A 67 -1.69 -2.02 -13.30
N ALA A 68 -1.24 -0.84 -12.86
CA ALA A 68 -1.36 -0.40 -11.48
C ALA A 68 -2.82 -0.11 -11.07
N GLY A 69 -3.65 0.39 -12.00
CA GLY A 69 -5.08 0.64 -11.77
C GLY A 69 -5.94 -0.63 -11.70
N ARG A 70 -5.49 -1.75 -12.29
CA ARG A 70 -6.20 -3.03 -12.28
C ARG A 70 -6.00 -3.84 -10.99
N ARG A 71 -5.13 -3.40 -10.07
CA ARG A 71 -4.85 -4.12 -8.82
C ARG A 71 -6.10 -4.19 -7.94
N ARG A 72 -6.63 -5.40 -7.76
CA ARG A 72 -7.70 -5.70 -6.82
C ARG A 72 -7.16 -6.62 -5.73
N LEU A 73 -7.35 -6.21 -4.49
CA LEU A 73 -7.10 -7.03 -3.30
C LEU A 73 -8.45 -7.47 -2.76
N THR A 74 -8.67 -8.77 -2.64
CA THR A 74 -9.87 -9.35 -2.07
C THR A 74 -9.51 -10.29 -0.93
N LEU A 75 -10.35 -10.32 0.09
CA LEU A 75 -10.29 -11.31 1.16
C LEU A 75 -11.40 -12.33 0.92
N GLU A 76 -11.01 -13.60 0.78
CA GLU A 76 -11.90 -14.73 0.60
C GLU A 76 -11.72 -15.68 1.80
N GLY A 77 -12.59 -15.54 2.80
CA GLY A 77 -12.45 -16.27 4.06
C GLY A 77 -11.18 -15.86 4.82
N THR A 78 -10.19 -16.74 4.90
CA THR A 78 -8.86 -16.46 5.47
C THR A 78 -7.78 -16.23 4.43
N THR A 79 -8.12 -16.36 3.14
CA THR A 79 -7.15 -16.18 2.06
C THR A 79 -7.20 -14.76 1.52
N VAL A 80 -6.06 -14.09 1.50
CA VAL A 80 -5.89 -12.79 0.85
C VAL A 80 -5.44 -13.05 -0.59
N VAL A 81 -6.24 -12.57 -1.54
CA VAL A 81 -5.98 -12.71 -2.97
C VAL A 81 -5.65 -11.34 -3.56
N ALA A 82 -4.42 -11.19 -4.05
CA ALA A 82 -3.97 -10.05 -4.82
C ALA A 82 -4.02 -10.37 -6.31
N ARG A 83 -4.90 -9.69 -7.05
CA ARG A 83 -5.04 -9.83 -8.51
C ARG A 83 -4.55 -8.54 -9.18
N THR A 84 -3.46 -8.63 -9.95
CA THR A 84 -2.87 -7.48 -10.69
C THR A 84 -2.80 -7.78 -12.18
N ILE A 85 -1.96 -8.75 -12.53
CA ILE A 85 -1.78 -9.33 -13.88
C ILE A 85 -1.68 -10.86 -13.73
N GLY A 86 -1.06 -11.33 -12.65
CA GLY A 86 -1.28 -12.66 -12.07
C GLY A 86 -2.10 -12.60 -10.78
N SER A 87 -2.49 -13.77 -10.26
CA SER A 87 -3.09 -13.96 -8.94
C SER A 87 -2.06 -14.46 -7.94
N LYS A 88 -1.82 -13.71 -6.86
CA LYS A 88 -1.09 -14.18 -5.69
C LYS A 88 -2.09 -14.38 -4.56
N SER A 89 -2.19 -15.59 -4.05
CA SER A 89 -2.96 -15.90 -2.84
C SER A 89 -2.03 -16.25 -1.69
N VAL A 90 -2.33 -15.70 -0.52
CA VAL A 90 -1.69 -16.01 0.76
C VAL A 90 -2.79 -16.38 1.74
N ASP A 91 -2.71 -17.56 2.34
CA ASP A 91 -3.61 -17.94 3.42
C ASP A 91 -3.09 -17.35 4.73
N LEU A 92 -3.92 -16.56 5.41
CA LEU A 92 -3.58 -15.93 6.69
C LEU A 92 -3.41 -16.96 7.81
N ARG A 93 -4.05 -18.14 7.69
CA ARG A 93 -3.93 -19.21 8.70
C ARG A 93 -2.52 -19.77 8.78
N HIS A 94 -1.93 -20.03 7.61
CA HIS A 94 -0.62 -20.63 7.42
C HIS A 94 0.42 -19.57 7.02
N ALA A 95 0.27 -18.34 7.50
CA ALA A 95 1.21 -17.27 7.21
C ALA A 95 2.49 -17.46 8.04
N ASP A 96 3.64 -17.55 7.36
CA ASP A 96 4.95 -17.70 8.02
C ASP A 96 5.37 -16.43 8.77
N ARG A 97 4.89 -15.28 8.29
CA ARG A 97 5.31 -13.97 8.79
C ARG A 97 4.20 -12.95 8.63
N ILE A 98 3.90 -12.27 9.72
CA ILE A 98 2.95 -11.15 9.78
C ILE A 98 3.68 -9.97 10.43
N GLU A 99 3.92 -8.91 9.66
CA GLU A 99 4.64 -7.71 10.10
C GLU A 99 3.77 -6.46 9.87
N LEU A 100 3.81 -5.51 10.79
CA LEU A 100 3.16 -4.21 10.59
C LEU A 100 4.18 -3.23 10.01
N LEU A 101 3.76 -2.53 8.98
CA LEU A 101 4.56 -1.56 8.25
C LEU A 101 3.91 -0.19 8.42
N VAL A 102 4.67 0.74 9.00
CA VAL A 102 4.31 2.15 9.01
C VAL A 102 5.29 2.90 8.12
N SER A 103 4.77 3.59 7.11
CA SER A 103 5.58 4.43 6.22
C SER A 103 5.10 5.86 6.28
N ASP A 104 6.02 6.81 6.42
CA ASP A 104 5.73 8.24 6.33
C ASP A 104 6.34 8.81 5.05
N VAL A 105 5.48 9.22 4.11
CA VAL A 105 5.90 9.82 2.84
C VAL A 105 5.19 11.15 2.68
N ARG A 106 5.96 12.25 2.74
CA ARG A 106 5.47 13.62 2.56
C ARG A 106 4.33 13.99 3.54
N GLY A 107 4.44 13.53 4.79
CA GLY A 107 3.42 13.78 5.81
C GLY A 107 2.16 12.91 5.68
N MET A 108 2.17 11.93 4.76
CA MET A 108 1.16 10.88 4.71
C MET A 108 1.70 9.63 5.39
N ARG A 109 1.11 9.30 6.54
CA ARG A 109 1.44 8.10 7.31
C ARG A 109 0.53 6.96 6.92
N THR A 110 1.11 5.93 6.33
CA THR A 110 0.39 4.74 5.89
C THR A 110 0.69 3.58 6.81
N VAL A 111 -0.36 2.98 7.36
CA VAL A 111 -0.29 1.75 8.16
C VAL A 111 -0.72 0.60 7.27
N SER A 112 0.14 -0.40 7.13
CA SER A 112 -0.11 -1.59 6.33
C SER A 112 0.38 -2.84 7.02
N VAL A 113 -0.27 -3.96 6.78
CA VAL A 113 0.18 -5.27 7.25
C VAL A 113 0.80 -6.03 6.09
N LEU A 114 2.01 -6.51 6.31
CA LEU A 114 2.71 -7.40 5.40
C LEU A 114 2.51 -8.84 5.86
N VAL A 115 1.92 -9.65 4.98
CA VAL A 115 1.73 -11.08 5.21
C VAL A 115 2.58 -11.84 4.20
N ALA A 116 3.39 -12.78 4.67
CA ALA A 116 4.17 -13.65 3.81
C ALA A 116 3.90 -15.13 4.10
N GLN A 117 3.90 -15.92 3.04
CA GLN A 117 3.80 -17.38 3.03
C GLN A 117 4.74 -17.92 1.94
N GLY A 118 5.84 -18.54 2.36
CA GLY A 118 6.94 -18.99 1.53
C GLY A 118 7.49 -17.87 0.64
N ARG A 119 7.34 -18.03 -0.68
CA ARG A 119 7.81 -17.05 -1.69
C ARG A 119 6.76 -15.97 -2.02
N ARG A 120 5.59 -16.02 -1.40
CA ARG A 120 4.48 -15.10 -1.66
C ARG A 120 4.41 -14.09 -0.53
N THR A 121 4.29 -12.80 -0.89
CA THR A 121 4.17 -11.71 0.06
C THR A 121 3.11 -10.74 -0.44
N ILE A 122 2.21 -10.35 0.45
CA ILE A 122 1.12 -9.41 0.18
C ILE A 122 1.18 -8.29 1.22
N ASN A 123 1.17 -7.04 0.75
CA ASN A 123 0.99 -5.87 1.60
C ASN A 123 -0.49 -5.45 1.54
N ILE A 124 -1.12 -5.37 2.70
CA ILE A 124 -2.51 -4.96 2.88
C ILE A 124 -2.50 -3.61 3.57
N THR A 125 -2.97 -2.56 2.88
CA THR A 125 -3.07 -1.24 3.48
C THR A 125 -4.29 -1.18 4.41
N LEU A 126 -4.07 -0.84 5.68
CA LEU A 126 -5.13 -0.72 6.68
C LEU A 126 -5.64 0.72 6.78
N ALA A 127 -4.72 1.70 6.81
CA ALA A 127 -5.09 3.09 6.98
C ALA A 127 -4.04 4.03 6.37
N VAL A 128 -4.49 5.20 5.97
CA VAL A 128 -3.66 6.30 5.48
C VAL A 128 -4.09 7.58 6.20
N TYR A 129 -3.21 8.14 7.00
CA TYR A 129 -3.42 9.37 7.74
C TYR A 129 -2.59 10.53 7.16
N ALA A 130 -3.15 11.72 7.18
CA ALA A 130 -2.49 12.97 6.81
C ALA A 130 -2.90 14.04 7.84
N GLY A 131 -1.96 14.43 8.71
CA GLY A 131 -2.29 15.26 9.87
C GLY A 131 -3.27 14.55 10.81
N THR A 132 -4.34 15.23 11.21
CA THR A 132 -5.39 14.71 12.11
C THR A 132 -6.54 14.01 11.38
N GLY A 133 -6.46 13.89 10.05
CA GLY A 133 -7.47 13.21 9.23
C GLY A 133 -6.89 12.00 8.50
N GLY A 134 -7.74 11.12 8.00
CA GLY A 134 -7.27 9.95 7.27
C GLY A 134 -8.38 9.15 6.61
N ARG A 135 -7.97 8.06 5.96
CA ARG A 135 -8.86 7.04 5.40
C ARG A 135 -8.43 5.70 5.94
N GLU A 136 -9.39 5.00 6.49
CA GLU A 136 -9.23 3.67 7.04
C GLU A 136 -9.91 2.67 6.11
N LEU A 137 -9.50 1.41 6.21
CA LEU A 137 -10.17 0.31 5.57
C LEU A 137 -11.60 0.20 6.16
N GLY A 138 -12.59 -0.14 5.32
CA GLY A 138 -13.98 -0.17 5.79
C GLY A 138 -14.20 -1.19 6.92
N ILE A 139 -15.16 -0.90 7.80
CA ILE A 139 -15.51 -1.71 8.99
C ILE A 139 -15.61 -3.21 8.67
N LEU A 140 -16.33 -3.59 7.60
CA LEU A 140 -16.49 -5.00 7.21
C LEU A 140 -15.15 -5.67 6.87
N ALA A 141 -14.30 -4.96 6.14
CA ALA A 141 -12.99 -5.45 5.73
C ALA A 141 -12.02 -5.55 6.93
N LEU A 142 -12.03 -4.57 7.83
CA LEU A 142 -11.29 -4.63 9.09
C LEU A 142 -11.75 -5.80 9.97
N ARG A 143 -13.07 -5.98 10.11
CA ARG A 143 -13.64 -7.09 10.91
C ARG A 143 -13.23 -8.45 10.36
N ARG A 144 -13.41 -8.66 9.06
CA ARG A 144 -13.02 -9.92 8.42
C ARG A 144 -11.52 -10.19 8.52
N LEU A 145 -10.70 -9.14 8.43
CA LEU A 145 -9.25 -9.26 8.59
C LEU A 145 -8.87 -9.57 10.04
N ALA A 146 -9.53 -8.98 11.03
CA ALA A 146 -9.37 -9.32 12.44
C ALA A 146 -9.73 -10.79 12.69
N ASP A 147 -10.90 -11.25 12.23
CA ASP A 147 -11.34 -12.64 12.36
C ASP A 147 -10.36 -13.62 11.69
N ALA A 148 -9.82 -13.26 10.52
CA ALA A 148 -8.86 -14.10 9.81
C ALA A 148 -7.48 -14.13 10.51
N MET A 149 -7.04 -13.02 11.11
CA MET A 149 -5.82 -12.95 11.92
C MET A 149 -5.97 -13.67 13.26
N ALA A 150 -7.17 -13.66 13.85
CA ALA A 150 -7.46 -14.44 15.06
C ALA A 150 -7.36 -15.96 14.82
N ALA A 151 -7.69 -16.39 13.60
CA ALA A 151 -7.57 -17.78 13.17
C ALA A 151 -6.16 -18.17 12.67
N SER A 152 -5.17 -17.28 12.76
CA SER A 152 -3.78 -17.53 12.37
C SER A 152 -3.05 -18.41 13.39
N GLU A 153 -2.24 -19.36 12.90
CA GLU A 153 -1.35 -20.16 13.75
C GLU A 153 -0.13 -19.35 14.22
N HIS A 154 0.18 -18.23 13.55
CA HIS A 154 1.27 -17.34 13.91
C HIS A 154 0.94 -16.50 15.16
N SER A 155 1.87 -16.47 16.12
CA SER A 155 1.70 -15.78 17.41
C SER A 155 1.36 -14.29 17.29
N ALA A 156 1.93 -13.60 16.28
CA ALA A 156 1.63 -12.19 16.05
C ALA A 156 0.19 -11.96 15.54
N GLY A 157 -0.46 -12.97 14.96
CA GLY A 157 -1.82 -12.87 14.41
C GLY A 157 -2.86 -12.47 15.46
N LEU A 158 -2.78 -13.05 16.67
CA LEU A 158 -3.67 -12.70 17.78
C LEU A 158 -3.52 -11.25 18.23
N VAL A 159 -2.28 -10.76 18.35
CA VAL A 159 -1.98 -9.38 18.73
C VAL A 159 -2.51 -8.39 17.69
N PHE A 160 -2.34 -8.70 16.40
CA PHE A 160 -2.90 -7.90 15.33
C PHE A 160 -4.43 -7.92 15.33
N SER A 161 -5.05 -9.06 15.60
CA SER A 161 -6.51 -9.15 15.76
C SER A 161 -7.00 -8.23 16.90
N GLN A 162 -6.32 -8.22 18.05
CA GLN A 162 -6.69 -7.35 19.17
C GLN A 162 -6.59 -5.87 18.80
N LEU A 163 -5.51 -5.45 18.13
CA LEU A 163 -5.37 -4.08 17.62
C LEU A 163 -6.52 -3.68 16.70
N LEU A 164 -6.92 -4.56 15.78
CA LEU A 164 -7.99 -4.30 14.82
C LEU A 164 -9.37 -4.29 15.50
N VAL A 165 -9.60 -5.14 16.49
CA VAL A 165 -10.82 -5.13 17.29
C VAL A 165 -10.91 -3.86 18.14
N ALA A 166 -9.81 -3.40 18.73
CA ALA A 166 -9.74 -2.14 19.45
C ALA A 166 -10.06 -0.96 18.52
N GLN A 167 -9.50 -0.97 17.30
CA GLN A 167 -9.84 0.01 16.27
C GLN A 167 -11.33 0.01 15.92
N LEU A 168 -11.92 -1.16 15.67
CA LEU A 168 -13.34 -1.29 15.36
C LEU A 168 -14.23 -0.82 16.51
N ARG A 169 -13.81 -1.05 17.76
CA ARG A 169 -14.51 -0.56 18.95
C ARG A 169 -14.46 0.96 19.03
N ALA A 170 -13.29 1.57 18.82
CA ALA A 170 -13.11 3.03 18.77
C ALA A 170 -13.97 3.65 17.64
N GLU A 171 -13.98 3.03 16.47
CA GLU A 171 -14.79 3.48 15.33
C GLU A 171 -16.30 3.35 15.62
N ALA A 172 -16.74 2.25 16.24
CA ALA A 172 -18.13 2.05 16.64
C ALA A 172 -18.61 3.04 17.70
N LYS A 173 -17.71 3.51 18.56
CA LYS A 173 -17.98 4.60 19.53
C LYS A 173 -18.02 5.99 18.89
N GLY A 174 -17.58 6.13 17.63
CA GLY A 174 -17.49 7.42 16.95
C GLY A 174 -16.29 8.27 17.38
N GLU A 175 -15.26 7.66 17.95
CA GLU A 175 -14.05 8.36 18.37
C GLU A 175 -13.34 9.05 17.20
N ALA A 176 -12.76 10.22 17.47
CA ALA A 176 -12.04 11.01 16.47
C ALA A 176 -10.75 10.28 16.06
N ALA A 177 -10.23 10.58 14.86
CA ALA A 177 -9.02 9.93 14.36
C ALA A 177 -7.85 9.90 15.37
N PRO A 178 -7.54 10.98 16.13
CA PRO A 178 -6.45 10.96 17.12
C PRO A 178 -6.61 9.95 18.27
N GLU A 179 -7.85 9.59 18.60
CA GLU A 179 -8.18 8.67 19.69
C GLU A 179 -8.13 7.20 19.22
N ARG A 180 -8.12 6.97 17.90
CA ARG A 180 -8.14 5.63 17.32
C ARG A 180 -6.77 4.92 17.45
N PRO A 181 -6.74 3.64 17.87
CA PRO A 181 -5.51 2.86 18.03
C PRO A 181 -4.57 2.86 16.80
N LEU A 182 -5.11 2.76 15.59
CA LEU A 182 -4.29 2.77 14.37
C LEU A 182 -3.62 4.13 14.12
N TYR A 183 -4.28 5.23 14.50
CA TYR A 183 -3.70 6.56 14.39
C TYR A 183 -2.61 6.75 15.44
N GLN A 184 -2.85 6.36 16.69
CA GLN A 184 -1.87 6.44 17.76
C GLN A 184 -0.62 5.62 17.42
N LEU A 185 -0.79 4.43 16.85
CA LEU A 185 0.32 3.62 16.35
C LEU A 185 1.08 4.32 15.21
N ALA A 186 0.37 4.94 14.27
CA ALA A 186 0.98 5.72 13.19
C ALA A 186 1.71 6.96 13.74
N ALA A 187 1.22 7.56 14.82
CA ALA A 187 1.80 8.73 15.46
C ALA A 187 3.04 8.42 16.29
N ALA A 188 3.06 7.25 16.93
CA ALA A 188 4.22 6.76 17.69
C ALA A 188 5.38 6.33 16.78
N ALA A 189 5.13 6.05 15.50
CA ALA A 189 6.19 5.72 14.55
C ALA A 189 7.06 6.96 14.21
N PRO A 190 8.39 6.83 14.20
CA PRO A 190 9.30 7.94 13.89
C PRO A 190 9.11 8.47 12.46
N GLN A 191 9.18 9.79 12.35
CA GLN A 191 8.88 10.53 11.12
C GLN A 191 10.01 10.40 10.09
N GLY A 192 9.66 10.41 8.80
CA GLY A 192 10.63 10.53 7.70
C GLY A 192 11.34 9.24 7.26
N LYS A 193 10.98 8.07 7.78
CA LYS A 193 11.47 6.78 7.26
C LYS A 193 10.52 6.18 6.22
N LEU A 194 11.10 5.74 5.10
CA LEU A 194 10.38 5.21 3.92
C LEU A 194 9.53 3.96 4.20
N ALA A 195 9.90 3.16 5.22
CA ALA A 195 9.06 2.11 5.81
C ALA A 195 9.73 1.59 7.08
N GLN A 196 9.00 1.56 8.19
CA GLN A 196 9.43 0.88 9.41
C GLN A 196 8.62 -0.39 9.61
N ARG A 197 9.36 -1.49 9.79
CA ARG A 197 8.82 -2.77 10.22
C ARG A 197 8.69 -2.74 11.73
N LEU A 198 7.46 -2.81 12.22
CA LEU A 198 7.16 -3.05 13.62
C LEU A 198 7.03 -4.56 13.78
N SER A 199 7.96 -5.15 14.54
CA SER A 199 7.89 -6.55 14.94
C SER A 199 6.68 -6.77 15.85
N GLY A 200 6.21 -8.03 15.93
CA GLY A 200 5.09 -8.41 16.79
C GLY A 200 5.27 -7.94 18.24
N ASP A 201 6.50 -7.92 18.76
CA ASP A 201 6.80 -7.44 20.12
C ASP A 201 6.49 -5.96 20.33
N ALA A 202 6.79 -5.11 19.33
CA ALA A 202 6.51 -3.68 19.40
C ALA A 202 5.00 -3.42 19.41
N VAL A 203 4.25 -4.20 18.63
CA VAL A 203 2.79 -4.12 18.56
C VAL A 203 2.19 -4.67 19.85
N THR A 204 2.75 -5.72 20.43
CA THR A 204 2.32 -6.29 21.71
C THR A 204 2.43 -5.28 22.84
N ARG A 205 3.57 -4.56 22.93
CA ARG A 205 3.73 -3.49 23.93
C ARG A 205 2.75 -2.34 23.72
N PHE A 206 2.47 -2.00 22.46
CA PHE A 206 1.50 -0.96 22.14
C PHE A 206 0.07 -1.38 22.53
N VAL A 207 -0.34 -2.60 22.18
CA VAL A 207 -1.67 -3.12 22.55
C VAL A 207 -1.82 -3.22 24.08
N ALA A 208 -0.78 -3.67 24.79
CA ALA A 208 -0.78 -3.69 26.25
C ALA A 208 -0.89 -2.30 26.91
N SER A 209 -0.63 -1.22 26.17
CA SER A 209 -0.82 0.16 26.65
C SER A 209 -2.20 0.75 26.34
N LEU A 210 -3.06 0.02 25.64
CA LEU A 210 -4.43 0.44 25.29
C LEU A 210 -5.49 -0.05 26.29
N ASP A 211 -5.14 -0.97 27.19
CA ASP A 211 -5.96 -1.43 28.32
C ASP A 211 -5.82 -0.48 29.52
#